data_AF-A0A0N0E8F0-F1
#
_entry.id   AF-A0A0N0E8F0-F1
#
_cell.length_a   1.000
_cell.length_b   1.000
_cell.length_c   1.000
_cell.angle_alpha   90.00
_cell.angle_beta   90.00
_cell.angle_gamma   90.00
#
_symmetry.space_group_name_H-M   'P 1'
#
loop_
_entity.id
_entity.type
_entity.pdbx_description
1 polymer ?
#
loop_
_entity_poly.entity_id
_entity_poly.type
_entity_poly.pdbx_seq_one_letter_code
_entity_poly.pdbx_strand_id
1 'polypeptide(L)'
;MNTEDLIGIINSKGLTYARIIARRTNVDHVLASHLRDLNDSRVDRALELRQKPVQSSLSKPSNYPNIRLNRINVDLDAELLKLTNEDDVAFIHTALVDNLSLEFVSVRNLCSDFTSRNLPVALHYLRLSTETAWQVFKRLAHGRSLKDDIREQFIQTYESLDFSTSVATVKSWQKDDLRAQEIYSRAANQTTTNSVRKAAS
;
A
#
# COMPACT_ATOMS: atom_id res chain seq x y z
N MET A 1 8.09 -8.27 -21.60
CA MET A 1 6.62 -8.19 -21.52
C MET A 1 6.23 -6.83 -22.07
N ASN A 2 5.53 -6.83 -23.19
CA ASN A 2 5.15 -5.62 -23.91
C ASN A 2 3.80 -5.10 -23.38
N THR A 3 3.33 -3.99 -23.94
CA THR A 3 2.07 -3.34 -23.53
C THR A 3 0.84 -4.19 -23.85
N GLU A 4 0.83 -4.92 -24.96
CA GLU A 4 -0.28 -5.82 -25.32
C GLU A 4 -0.42 -6.99 -24.34
N ASP A 5 0.71 -7.58 -23.92
CA ASP A 5 0.75 -8.63 -22.89
C ASP A 5 0.14 -8.13 -21.56
N LEU A 6 0.49 -6.90 -21.18
CA LEU A 6 0.00 -6.27 -19.95
C LEU A 6 -1.50 -6.01 -19.99
N ILE A 7 -2.01 -5.51 -21.11
CA ILE A 7 -3.45 -5.31 -21.34
C ILE A 7 -4.19 -6.65 -21.34
N GLY A 8 -3.63 -7.68 -21.99
CA GLY A 8 -4.19 -9.04 -21.97
C GLY A 8 -4.30 -9.62 -20.56
N ILE A 9 -3.31 -9.38 -19.70
CA ILE A 9 -3.34 -9.78 -18.29
C ILE A 9 -4.39 -8.99 -17.52
N ILE A 10 -4.51 -7.68 -17.73
CA ILE A 10 -5.55 -6.86 -17.08
C ILE A 10 -6.95 -7.36 -17.46
N ASN A 11 -7.20 -7.60 -18.75
CA ASN A 11 -8.52 -8.05 -19.22
C ASN A 11 -8.89 -9.44 -18.70
N SER A 12 -7.91 -10.32 -18.53
CA SER A 12 -8.14 -11.69 -18.05
C SER A 12 -8.15 -11.82 -16.53
N LYS A 13 -7.43 -10.96 -15.81
CA LYS A 13 -7.21 -11.08 -14.36
C LYS A 13 -7.83 -9.94 -13.53
N GLY A 14 -8.31 -8.89 -14.17
CA GLY A 14 -9.11 -7.82 -13.58
C GLY A 14 -8.31 -6.72 -12.85
N LEU A 15 -9.05 -5.91 -12.08
CA LEU A 15 -8.57 -4.64 -11.52
C LEU A 15 -7.37 -4.77 -10.56
N THR A 16 -7.24 -5.86 -9.83
CA THR A 16 -6.10 -6.09 -8.94
C THR A 16 -4.77 -6.08 -9.70
N TYR A 17 -4.74 -6.73 -10.86
CA TYR A 17 -3.58 -6.75 -11.74
C TYR A 17 -3.36 -5.37 -12.38
N ALA A 18 -4.43 -4.66 -12.73
CA ALA A 18 -4.35 -3.27 -13.21
C ALA A 18 -3.64 -2.36 -12.20
N ARG A 19 -4.00 -2.44 -10.91
CA ARG A 19 -3.36 -1.64 -9.84
C ARG A 19 -1.87 -1.92 -9.69
N ILE A 20 -1.45 -3.17 -9.81
CA ILE A 20 -0.03 -3.56 -9.75
C ILE A 20 0.72 -3.06 -10.98
N ILE A 21 0.12 -3.24 -12.16
CA ILE A 21 0.70 -2.81 -13.43
C ILE A 21 0.86 -1.29 -13.44
N ALA A 22 -0.13 -0.53 -12.95
CA ALA A 22 -0.05 0.92 -12.80
C ALA A 22 1.14 1.39 -11.94
N ARG A 23 1.61 0.55 -11.01
CA ARG A 23 2.75 0.83 -10.12
C ARG A 23 4.11 0.39 -10.67
N ARG A 24 4.16 -0.33 -11.80
CA ARG A 24 5.44 -0.76 -12.43
C ARG A 24 6.25 0.45 -12.88
N THR A 25 7.58 0.32 -13.01
CA THR A 25 8.50 1.39 -13.47
C THR A 25 8.54 1.60 -14.99
N ASN A 26 7.94 0.71 -15.78
CA ASN A 26 7.76 0.88 -17.24
C ASN A 26 6.29 0.75 -17.67
N VAL A 27 5.54 1.85 -17.58
CA VAL A 27 4.15 2.01 -18.05
C VAL A 27 4.21 3.09 -19.11
N ASP A 28 3.92 2.73 -20.37
CA ASP A 28 3.88 3.68 -21.48
C ASP A 28 2.53 4.43 -21.54
N HIS A 29 2.42 5.36 -22.48
CA HIS A 29 1.24 6.20 -22.63
C HIS A 29 -0.02 5.41 -23.04
N VAL A 30 0.13 4.35 -23.84
CA VAL A 30 -0.97 3.50 -24.30
C VAL A 30 -1.54 2.70 -23.13
N LEU A 31 -0.67 2.06 -22.35
CA LEU A 31 -1.04 1.33 -21.15
C LEU A 31 -1.64 2.26 -20.08
N ALA A 32 -1.08 3.45 -19.90
CA ALA A 32 -1.59 4.44 -18.95
C ALA A 32 -3.00 4.94 -19.34
N SER A 33 -3.29 5.10 -20.62
CA SER A 33 -4.65 5.44 -21.08
C SER A 33 -5.62 4.31 -20.77
N HIS A 34 -5.26 3.07 -21.15
CA HIS A 34 -6.10 1.91 -20.91
C HIS A 34 -6.40 1.68 -19.41
N LEU A 35 -5.41 1.91 -18.55
CA LEU A 35 -5.57 1.83 -17.09
C LEU A 35 -6.54 2.87 -16.54
N ARG A 36 -6.57 4.09 -17.10
CA ARG A 36 -7.53 5.15 -16.70
C ARG A 36 -8.95 4.84 -17.14
N ASP A 37 -9.12 4.21 -18.30
CA ASP A 37 -10.44 3.82 -18.82
C ASP A 37 -11.15 2.79 -17.91
N LEU A 38 -10.42 2.14 -17.00
CA LEU A 38 -10.98 1.24 -15.99
C LEU A 38 -11.78 1.98 -14.90
N ASN A 39 -11.68 3.31 -14.79
CA ASN A 39 -12.39 4.16 -13.82
C ASN A 39 -12.20 3.71 -12.35
N ASP A 40 -11.04 3.16 -11.99
CA ASP A 40 -10.69 2.75 -10.64
C ASP A 40 -9.79 3.82 -9.98
N SER A 41 -10.30 4.43 -8.90
CA SER A 41 -9.60 5.52 -8.21
C SER A 41 -8.24 5.11 -7.60
N ARG A 42 -8.01 3.81 -7.34
CA ARG A 42 -6.72 3.30 -6.85
C ARG A 42 -5.72 3.17 -8.01
N VAL A 43 -6.19 2.79 -9.19
CA VAL A 43 -5.39 2.81 -10.44
C VAL A 43 -4.97 4.24 -10.77
N ASP A 44 -5.91 5.20 -10.73
CA ASP A 44 -5.59 6.61 -10.97
C ASP A 44 -4.56 7.13 -9.98
N ARG A 45 -4.75 6.84 -8.68
CA ARG A 45 -3.77 7.21 -7.64
C ARG A 45 -2.40 6.59 -7.89
N ALA A 46 -2.33 5.32 -8.29
CA ALA A 46 -1.08 4.64 -8.61
C ALA A 46 -0.37 5.29 -9.82
N LEU A 47 -1.11 5.70 -10.84
CA LEU A 47 -0.58 6.42 -12.00
C LEU A 47 -0.15 7.86 -11.64
N GLU A 48 -0.90 8.56 -10.79
CA GLU A 48 -0.59 9.92 -10.35
C GLU A 48 0.68 9.99 -9.51
N LEU A 49 0.89 9.03 -8.60
CA LEU A 49 2.13 8.89 -7.83
C LEU A 49 3.37 8.76 -8.73
N ARG A 50 3.16 8.41 -10.00
CA ARG A 50 4.17 8.26 -11.04
C ARG A 50 4.36 9.52 -11.89
N GLN A 51 3.29 10.30 -12.07
CA GLN A 51 3.24 11.43 -13.00
C GLN A 51 3.58 12.77 -12.36
N LYS A 52 3.54 12.89 -11.03
CA LYS A 52 3.87 14.13 -10.33
C LYS A 52 5.36 14.20 -9.93
N PRO A 53 6.13 15.21 -10.40
CA PRO A 53 6.93 15.98 -9.47
C PRO A 53 5.97 16.66 -8.49
N VAL A 54 6.25 16.54 -7.19
CA VAL A 54 5.41 17.00 -6.07
C VAL A 54 4.76 18.36 -6.34
N GLN A 55 3.47 18.36 -6.63
CA GLN A 55 2.62 19.53 -6.51
C GLN A 55 1.72 19.34 -5.30
N SER A 56 2.14 19.98 -4.22
CA SER A 56 1.39 20.20 -3.00
C SER A 56 0.06 20.89 -3.33
N SER A 57 -1.06 20.22 -3.08
CA SER A 57 -2.33 20.90 -2.86
C SER A 57 -2.96 20.36 -1.59
N LEU A 58 -3.10 21.28 -0.64
CA LEU A 58 -3.71 21.09 0.67
C LEU A 58 -5.17 20.64 0.51
N SER A 59 -5.46 19.37 0.79
CA SER A 59 -6.84 18.93 1.01
C SER A 59 -7.09 18.77 2.51
N LYS A 60 -8.10 19.51 2.99
CA LYS A 60 -8.58 19.64 4.38
C LYS A 60 -8.65 18.29 5.14
N PRO A 61 -8.46 18.29 6.47
CA PRO A 61 -8.67 17.09 7.28
C PRO A 61 -10.14 16.67 7.20
N SER A 62 -10.38 15.51 6.61
CA SER A 62 -11.71 14.89 6.58
C SER A 62 -12.15 14.59 8.01
N ASN A 63 -13.21 15.28 8.43
CA ASN A 63 -13.91 15.06 9.69
C ASN A 63 -14.71 13.77 9.58
N TYR A 64 -14.12 12.63 9.96
CA TYR A 64 -14.85 11.38 10.04
C TYR A 64 -15.51 11.28 11.42
N PRO A 65 -16.85 11.18 11.52
CA PRO A 65 -17.53 10.97 12.78
C PRO A 65 -17.01 9.67 13.42
N ASN A 66 -16.91 9.66 14.75
CA ASN A 66 -16.61 8.47 15.55
C ASN A 66 -17.71 7.43 15.33
N ILE A 67 -17.57 6.62 14.28
CA ILE A 67 -18.47 5.51 14.01
C ILE A 67 -18.01 4.34 14.87
N ARG A 68 -18.77 4.05 15.94
CA ARG A 68 -18.75 2.72 16.56
C ARG A 68 -19.12 1.69 15.49
N LEU A 69 -18.18 0.87 15.03
CA LEU A 69 -18.47 -0.33 14.26
C LEU A 69 -17.47 -1.41 14.68
N ASN A 70 -17.96 -2.61 14.96
CA ASN A 70 -17.22 -3.83 15.27
C ASN A 70 -17.19 -4.79 14.04
N ARG A 71 -17.37 -4.26 12.83
CA ARG A 71 -17.56 -5.06 11.61
C ARG A 71 -16.26 -5.20 10.82
N ILE A 72 -15.87 -6.44 10.56
CA ILE A 72 -14.83 -6.80 9.60
C ILE A 72 -15.13 -6.14 8.25
N ASN A 73 -14.11 -5.67 7.55
CA ASN A 73 -14.26 -5.19 6.18
C ASN A 73 -14.33 -6.41 5.25
N VAL A 74 -15.52 -7.01 5.13
CA VAL A 74 -15.74 -8.32 4.47
C VAL A 74 -15.20 -8.34 3.03
N ASP A 75 -15.39 -7.26 2.27
CA ASP A 75 -14.92 -7.17 0.88
C ASP A 75 -13.39 -7.16 0.81
N LEU A 76 -12.74 -6.37 1.67
CA LEU A 76 -11.28 -6.32 1.77
C LEU A 76 -10.69 -7.62 2.33
N ASP A 77 -11.40 -8.26 3.26
CA ASP A 77 -11.02 -9.55 3.82
C ASP A 77 -10.99 -10.62 2.74
N ALA A 78 -12.05 -10.70 1.93
CA ALA A 78 -12.13 -11.62 0.80
C ALA A 78 -11.11 -11.28 -0.30
N GLU A 79 -10.85 -10.00 -0.57
CA GLU A 79 -9.80 -9.55 -1.51
C GLU A 79 -8.42 -10.03 -1.04
N LEU A 80 -8.03 -9.72 0.20
CA LEU A 80 -6.71 -10.09 0.73
C LEU A 80 -6.52 -11.60 0.88
N LEU A 81 -7.56 -12.34 1.29
CA LEU A 81 -7.51 -13.79 1.37
C LEU A 81 -7.30 -14.45 -0.01
N LYS A 82 -7.84 -13.86 -1.09
CA LYS A 82 -7.52 -14.32 -2.45
C LYS A 82 -6.06 -14.04 -2.79
N LEU A 83 -5.57 -12.85 -2.45
CA LEU A 83 -4.19 -12.44 -2.73
C LEU A 83 -3.14 -13.27 -1.99
N THR A 84 -3.48 -13.88 -0.84
CA THR A 84 -2.55 -14.78 -0.15
C THR A 84 -2.26 -16.07 -0.91
N ASN A 85 -3.09 -16.42 -1.91
CA ASN A 85 -2.87 -17.56 -2.78
C ASN A 85 -2.08 -17.21 -4.06
N GLU A 86 -1.83 -15.93 -4.33
CA GLU A 86 -1.05 -15.50 -5.50
C GLU A 86 0.45 -15.71 -5.27
N ASP A 87 1.19 -16.09 -6.32
CA ASP A 87 2.62 -16.42 -6.27
C ASP A 87 3.53 -15.22 -5.96
N ASP A 88 3.08 -13.99 -6.23
CA ASP A 88 3.85 -12.76 -6.02
C ASP A 88 3.28 -11.96 -4.83
N VAL A 89 4.12 -11.66 -3.84
CA VAL A 89 3.75 -10.81 -2.69
C VAL A 89 3.54 -9.34 -3.03
N ALA A 90 3.97 -8.90 -4.22
CA ALA A 90 3.68 -7.55 -4.70
C ALA A 90 2.17 -7.24 -4.75
N PHE A 91 1.34 -8.27 -4.91
CA PHE A 91 -0.12 -8.16 -4.82
C PHE A 91 -0.57 -7.72 -3.44
N ILE A 92 -0.05 -8.36 -2.39
CA ILE A 92 -0.33 -7.99 -0.99
C ILE A 92 0.22 -6.60 -0.69
N HIS A 93 1.46 -6.30 -1.08
CA HIS A 93 2.03 -4.96 -0.88
C HIS A 93 1.18 -3.87 -1.53
N THR A 94 0.67 -4.11 -2.74
CA THR A 94 -0.17 -3.14 -3.45
C THR A 94 -1.50 -2.93 -2.73
N ALA A 95 -2.16 -4.01 -2.31
CA ALA A 95 -3.40 -3.91 -1.53
C ALA A 95 -3.17 -3.17 -0.20
N LEU A 96 -2.06 -3.43 0.50
CA LEU A 96 -1.73 -2.73 1.74
C LEU A 96 -1.45 -1.24 1.51
N VAL A 97 -0.73 -0.87 0.44
CA VAL A 97 -0.53 0.54 0.07
C VAL A 97 -1.85 1.25 -0.15
N ASP A 98 -2.74 0.65 -0.94
CA ASP A 98 -4.03 1.28 -1.29
C ASP A 98 -4.91 1.48 -0.06
N ASN A 99 -4.95 0.49 0.84
CA ASN A 99 -5.86 0.52 1.99
C ASN A 99 -5.26 1.21 3.23
N LEU A 100 -3.93 1.21 3.40
CA LEU A 100 -3.26 1.95 4.47
C LEU A 100 -2.97 3.40 4.08
N SER A 101 -3.05 3.75 2.79
CA SER A 101 -2.67 5.08 2.27
C SER A 101 -1.26 5.50 2.70
N LEU A 102 -0.35 4.53 2.74
CA LEU A 102 1.09 4.73 2.96
C LEU A 102 1.84 4.72 1.63
N GLU A 103 3.08 5.17 1.63
CA GLU A 103 3.97 4.97 0.49
C GLU A 103 4.36 3.50 0.31
N PHE A 104 4.68 3.12 -0.93
CA PHE A 104 5.10 1.76 -1.25
C PHE A 104 6.38 1.36 -0.49
N VAL A 105 7.32 2.28 -0.29
CA VAL A 105 8.54 2.04 0.48
C VAL A 105 8.22 1.74 1.94
N SER A 106 7.30 2.50 2.55
CA SER A 106 6.86 2.31 3.93
C SER A 106 6.15 0.97 4.13
N VAL A 107 5.28 0.57 3.20
CA VAL A 107 4.65 -0.76 3.23
C VAL A 107 5.66 -1.88 3.03
N ARG A 108 6.62 -1.71 2.11
CA ARG A 108 7.67 -2.71 1.90
C ARG A 108 8.51 -2.89 3.17
N ASN A 109 8.85 -1.81 3.86
CA ASN A 109 9.58 -1.86 5.13
C ASN A 109 8.75 -2.53 6.23
N LEU A 110 7.47 -2.16 6.36
CA LEU A 110 6.50 -2.78 7.27
C LEU A 110 6.43 -4.30 7.06
N CYS A 111 6.41 -4.76 5.81
CA CYS A 111 6.30 -6.18 5.47
C CYS A 111 7.64 -6.93 5.54
N SER A 112 8.78 -6.23 5.44
CA SER A 112 10.11 -6.83 5.52
C SER A 112 10.48 -7.30 6.93
N ASP A 113 9.96 -6.61 7.97
CA ASP A 113 10.01 -7.05 9.36
C ASP A 113 8.62 -7.56 9.79
N PHE A 114 8.22 -8.69 9.20
CA PHE A 114 6.92 -9.30 9.47
C PHE A 114 6.75 -9.72 10.94
N THR A 115 7.85 -9.95 11.67
CA THR A 115 7.85 -10.22 13.11
C THR A 115 7.63 -8.99 13.98
N SER A 116 7.68 -7.79 13.40
CA SER A 116 7.37 -6.56 14.12
C SER A 116 5.92 -6.54 14.60
N ARG A 117 5.69 -5.85 15.71
CA ARG A 117 4.32 -5.56 16.18
C ARG A 117 3.55 -4.65 15.21
N ASN A 118 4.22 -4.05 14.23
CA ASN A 118 3.61 -3.11 13.30
C ASN A 118 2.71 -3.81 12.28
N LEU A 119 3.08 -5.01 11.81
CA LEU A 119 2.24 -5.73 10.85
C LEU A 119 0.88 -6.12 11.43
N PRO A 120 0.77 -6.75 12.63
CA PRO A 120 -0.51 -6.94 13.30
C PRO A 120 -1.33 -5.65 13.46
N VAL A 121 -0.68 -4.54 13.83
CA VAL A 121 -1.33 -3.23 13.96
C VAL A 121 -1.91 -2.73 12.64
N ALA A 122 -1.18 -2.88 11.54
CA ALA A 122 -1.64 -2.49 10.21
C ALA A 122 -2.84 -3.33 9.75
N LEU A 123 -2.78 -4.65 9.93
CA LEU A 123 -3.87 -5.56 9.56
C LEU A 123 -5.11 -5.35 10.45
N HIS A 124 -4.90 -4.96 11.71
CA HIS A 124 -5.99 -4.64 12.64
C HIS A 124 -6.67 -3.31 12.28
N TYR A 125 -5.90 -2.30 11.86
CA TYR A 125 -6.43 -1.07 11.31
C TYR A 125 -7.33 -1.30 10.09
N LEU A 126 -6.97 -2.27 9.23
CA LEU A 126 -7.77 -2.67 8.07
C LEU A 126 -9.01 -3.50 8.41
N ARG A 127 -9.13 -3.92 9.69
CA ARG A 127 -10.25 -4.70 10.21
C ARG A 127 -10.44 -6.03 9.50
N LEU A 128 -9.34 -6.73 9.27
CA LEU A 128 -9.36 -8.08 8.74
C LEU A 128 -9.83 -9.07 9.82
N SER A 129 -10.31 -10.22 9.40
CA SER A 129 -10.51 -11.36 10.28
C SER A 129 -9.14 -11.88 10.76
N THR A 130 -9.11 -12.50 11.94
CA THR A 130 -7.89 -13.13 12.48
C THR A 130 -7.28 -14.12 11.47
N GLU A 131 -8.13 -14.90 10.78
CA GLU A 131 -7.67 -15.87 9.79
C GLU A 131 -7.03 -15.19 8.58
N THR A 132 -7.67 -14.18 7.98
CA THR A 132 -7.10 -13.46 6.84
C THR A 132 -5.82 -12.72 7.24
N ALA A 133 -5.79 -12.09 8.42
CA ALA A 133 -4.59 -11.45 8.93
C ALA A 133 -3.42 -12.45 9.11
N TRP A 134 -3.72 -13.64 9.63
CA TRP A 134 -2.74 -14.72 9.76
C TRP A 134 -2.24 -15.23 8.40
N GLN A 135 -3.12 -15.41 7.41
CA GLN A 135 -2.72 -15.82 6.06
C GLN A 135 -1.83 -14.77 5.39
N VAL A 136 -2.13 -13.48 5.56
CA VAL A 136 -1.28 -12.38 5.09
C VAL A 136 0.10 -12.44 5.76
N PHE A 137 0.15 -12.59 7.08
CA PHE A 137 1.41 -12.74 7.82
C PHE A 137 2.23 -13.93 7.31
N LYS A 138 1.60 -15.12 7.21
CA LYS A 138 2.25 -16.35 6.76
C LYS A 138 2.77 -16.20 5.33
N ARG A 139 2.01 -15.55 4.46
CA ARG A 139 2.42 -15.30 3.08
C ARG A 139 3.64 -14.38 3.05
N LEU A 140 3.65 -13.29 3.81
CA LEU A 140 4.80 -12.36 3.86
C LEU A 140 6.07 -13.00 4.45
N ALA A 141 5.94 -14.00 5.34
CA ALA A 141 7.07 -14.72 5.92
C ALA A 141 7.86 -15.61 4.93
N HIS A 142 7.30 -15.88 3.74
CA HIS A 142 7.94 -16.53 2.58
C HIS A 142 9.04 -17.58 2.88
N GLY A 143 8.63 -18.85 3.04
CA GLY A 143 9.57 -20.00 3.05
C GLY A 143 10.50 -20.05 4.25
N ARG A 144 10.38 -19.13 5.21
CA ARG A 144 11.09 -19.20 6.47
C ARG A 144 10.46 -20.28 7.35
N SER A 145 11.30 -21.04 8.02
CA SER A 145 10.86 -21.95 9.07
C SER A 145 10.26 -21.11 10.20
N LEU A 146 8.94 -21.13 10.30
CA LEU A 146 8.20 -20.56 11.40
C LEU A 146 8.26 -21.53 12.58
N LYS A 147 8.47 -21.01 13.78
CA LYS A 147 8.35 -21.83 14.99
C LYS A 147 6.90 -22.27 15.18
N ASP A 148 6.71 -23.42 15.83
CA ASP A 148 5.38 -24.02 16.02
C ASP A 148 4.42 -23.10 16.80
N ASP A 149 4.95 -22.23 17.68
CA ASP A 149 4.18 -21.32 18.55
C ASP A 149 3.90 -19.94 17.94
N ILE A 150 4.41 -19.65 16.74
CA ILE A 150 4.31 -18.30 16.17
C ILE A 150 2.86 -17.94 15.83
N ARG A 151 2.03 -18.94 15.52
CA ARG A 151 0.62 -18.71 15.17
C ARG A 151 -0.15 -18.23 16.39
N GLU A 152 -0.01 -18.93 17.51
CA GLU A 152 -0.65 -18.59 18.77
C GLU A 152 -0.18 -17.22 19.25
N GLN A 153 1.12 -16.93 19.17
CA GLN A 153 1.67 -15.62 19.52
C GLN A 153 1.12 -14.50 18.63
N PHE A 154 1.01 -14.74 17.32
CA PHE A 154 0.42 -13.79 16.39
C PHE A 154 -1.05 -13.53 16.73
N ILE A 155 -1.86 -14.59 16.88
CA ILE A 155 -3.28 -14.49 17.20
C ILE A 155 -3.50 -13.76 18.52
N GLN A 156 -2.78 -14.15 19.57
CA GLN A 156 -2.86 -13.48 20.88
C GLN A 156 -2.50 -12.00 20.79
N THR A 157 -1.44 -11.66 20.04
CA THR A 157 -1.05 -10.27 19.83
C THR A 157 -2.12 -9.52 19.04
N TYR A 158 -2.63 -10.09 17.95
CA TYR A 158 -3.58 -9.46 17.06
C TYR A 158 -4.93 -9.19 17.74
N GLU A 159 -5.48 -10.19 18.43
CA GLU A 159 -6.79 -10.10 19.09
C GLU A 159 -6.78 -9.25 20.36
N SER A 160 -5.60 -9.01 20.95
CA SER A 160 -5.46 -8.08 22.09
C SER A 160 -5.29 -6.62 21.67
N LEU A 161 -5.19 -6.31 20.37
CA LEU A 161 -5.05 -4.94 19.90
C LEU A 161 -6.34 -4.14 20.12
N ASP A 162 -6.17 -2.94 20.67
CA ASP A 162 -7.23 -1.95 20.68
C ASP A 162 -7.27 -1.19 19.33
N PHE A 163 -8.47 -1.07 18.76
CA PHE A 163 -8.62 -0.47 17.43
C PHE A 163 -8.25 1.01 17.43
N SER A 164 -8.54 1.75 18.51
CA SER A 164 -8.19 3.16 18.59
C SER A 164 -6.66 3.36 18.56
N THR A 165 -5.93 2.46 19.20
CA THR A 165 -4.46 2.40 19.17
C THR A 165 -3.94 2.10 17.77
N SER A 166 -4.56 1.16 17.04
CA SER A 166 -4.19 0.88 15.65
C SER A 166 -4.43 2.07 14.73
N VAL A 167 -5.56 2.77 14.90
CA VAL A 167 -5.86 4.00 14.15
C VAL A 167 -4.84 5.09 14.44
N ALA A 168 -4.54 5.35 15.71
CA ALA A 168 -3.57 6.38 16.10
C ALA A 168 -2.18 6.09 15.51
N THR A 169 -1.76 4.84 15.58
CA THR A 169 -0.46 4.38 15.05
C THR A 169 -0.38 4.54 13.54
N VAL A 170 -1.34 4.01 12.78
CA VAL A 170 -1.34 4.13 11.31
C VAL A 170 -1.47 5.59 10.87
N LYS A 171 -2.23 6.42 11.59
CA LYS A 171 -2.31 7.86 11.34
C LYS A 171 -0.99 8.58 11.59
N SER A 172 -0.17 8.12 12.54
CA SER A 172 1.19 8.62 12.72
C SER A 172 2.04 8.28 11.50
N TRP A 173 2.03 7.03 11.03
CA TRP A 173 2.79 6.61 9.86
C TRP A 173 2.41 7.40 8.61
N GLN A 174 1.10 7.62 8.37
CA GLN A 174 0.62 8.45 7.26
C GLN A 174 1.15 9.89 7.33
N LYS A 175 1.26 10.47 8.53
CA LYS A 175 1.83 11.82 8.71
C LYS A 175 3.33 11.83 8.47
N ASP A 176 4.03 10.78 8.88
CA ASP A 176 5.48 10.67 8.71
C ASP A 176 5.84 10.49 7.23
N ASP A 177 5.07 9.71 6.47
CA ASP A 177 5.18 9.60 5.01
C ASP A 177 5.00 10.97 4.33
N LEU A 178 3.96 11.73 4.73
CA LEU A 178 3.71 13.06 4.18
C LEU A 178 4.89 14.01 4.45
N ARG A 179 5.43 13.99 5.67
CA ARG A 179 6.62 14.79 6.02
C ARG A 179 7.83 14.38 5.21
N ALA A 180 8.04 13.08 5.00
CA ALA A 180 9.14 12.57 4.19
C ALA A 180 9.04 13.08 2.74
N GLN A 181 7.84 13.04 2.14
CA GLN A 181 7.59 13.60 0.81
C GLN A 181 7.90 15.11 0.72
N GLU A 182 7.51 15.89 1.72
CA GLU A 182 7.83 17.32 1.78
C GLU A 182 9.34 17.57 1.86
N ILE A 183 10.09 16.76 2.61
CA ILE A 183 11.55 16.87 2.70
C ILE A 183 12.19 16.52 1.36
N TYR A 184 11.80 15.40 0.73
CA TYR A 184 12.35 14.97 -0.55
C TYR A 184 12.06 15.97 -1.69
N SER A 185 10.86 16.54 -1.74
CA SER A 185 10.51 17.55 -2.74
C SER A 185 11.31 18.85 -2.58
N ARG A 186 11.52 19.31 -1.34
CA ARG A 186 12.38 20.48 -1.07
C ARG A 186 13.82 20.21 -1.49
N ALA A 187 14.36 19.04 -1.17
CA ALA A 187 15.71 18.66 -1.56
C ALA A 187 15.87 18.61 -3.09
N ALA A 188 14.93 17.97 -3.80
CA ALA A 188 14.94 17.90 -5.26
C ALA A 188 14.90 19.30 -5.92
N ASN A 189 14.02 20.18 -5.43
CA ASN A 189 13.90 21.54 -5.95
C ASN A 189 15.16 22.39 -5.72
N GLN A 190 15.85 22.19 -4.60
CA GLN A 190 17.15 22.84 -4.31
C GLN A 190 18.27 22.34 -5.24
N THR A 191 18.29 21.04 -5.53
CA THR A 191 19.25 20.47 -6.49
C THR A 191 19.02 21.02 -7.90
N THR A 192 17.77 21.07 -8.37
CA THR A 192 17.44 21.61 -9.70
C THR A 192 17.79 23.08 -9.83
N THR A 193 17.48 23.91 -8.82
CA THR A 193 17.82 25.35 -8.83
C THR A 193 19.32 25.60 -8.81
N ASN A 194 20.10 24.78 -8.10
CA ASN A 194 21.56 24.85 -8.09
C ASN A 194 22.18 24.41 -9.42
N SER A 195 21.65 23.37 -10.07
CA SER A 195 22.11 22.93 -11.40
C SER A 195 21.82 23.96 -12.49
N VAL A 196 20.65 24.63 -12.45
CA VAL A 196 20.31 25.69 -13.42
C VAL A 196 21.21 26.92 -13.24
N ARG A 197 21.51 27.33 -12.01
CA ARG A 197 22.46 28.44 -11.74
C ARG A 197 23.87 28.13 -12.23
N LYS A 198 24.34 26.90 -12.06
CA LYS A 198 25.68 26.47 -12.50
C LYS A 198 25.81 26.36 -14.02
N ALA A 199 24.71 26.13 -14.74
CA ALA A 199 24.70 26.12 -16.21
C ALA A 199 24.58 27.51 -16.85
N ALA A 200 24.22 28.53 -16.06
CA ALA A 200 24.05 29.91 -16.50
C ALA A 200 25.24 30.84 -16.12
N SER A 201 26.31 30.27 -15.56
CA SER A 201 27.60 30.94 -15.28
C SER A 201 28.69 30.31 -16.12
#